data_AF-A0A972GCS7-F1
#
_entry.id   AF-A0A972GCS7-F1
#
_cell.length_a   1.000
_cell.length_b   1.000
_cell.length_c   1.000
_cell.angle_alpha   90.00
_cell.angle_beta   90.00
_cell.angle_gamma   90.00
#
_symmetry.space_group_name_H-M   'P 1'
#
loop_
_entity.id
_entity.type
_entity.pdbx_description
1 polymer ?
#
loop_
_entity_poly.entity_id
_entity_poly.type
_entity_poly.pdbx_seq_one_letter_code
_entity_poly.pdbx_strand_id
1 'polypeptide(L)'
;MFGLRTPSEDPKKSYHEILDQQVKEEVDQLNRPTRGLVISGFSAGLEVGFSLLLMAVMYTLVNGVFAEPIVDILVANMYSIGFIFVILGRSELFTEHTTLAVLPVLNGRAPLTSLARLWVLIFSSNIIGGALFALMLVQIGPALDIIEPATFGAIAQPLVDHAWWVILMSGILAGWMMGLLSWLVTASRDTISQILIVWLVTTAIGLSHLHHSIVGTIEVLAAVFANQGVTFADYGYFLVWTTLGNIIGGVVFVALIKYGHATQQSEEEAKESHSNNALNTEELHQAKPHVTKTPQTSTHTHTPKK
;
A
#
# COMPACT_ATOMS: atom_id res chain seq x y z
N MET A 1 42.55 10.39 -21.48
CA MET A 1 41.22 10.97 -21.23
C MET A 1 40.28 9.81 -20.91
N PHE A 2 40.18 9.44 -19.63
CA PHE A 2 39.31 8.34 -19.18
C PHE A 2 37.86 8.84 -19.20
N GLY A 3 37.07 8.35 -20.14
CA GLY A 3 35.63 8.60 -20.19
C GLY A 3 34.95 7.89 -19.03
N LEU A 4 34.70 8.62 -17.94
CA LEU A 4 33.76 8.20 -16.91
C LEU A 4 32.38 8.13 -17.57
N ARG A 5 31.92 6.91 -17.86
CA ARG A 5 30.50 6.67 -18.13
C ARG A 5 29.76 7.02 -16.84
N THR A 6 29.00 8.10 -16.85
CA THR A 6 27.95 8.31 -15.86
C THR A 6 27.04 7.09 -15.90
N PRO A 7 26.63 6.51 -14.75
CA PRO A 7 25.58 5.51 -14.74
C PRO A 7 24.40 6.11 -15.52
N SER A 8 23.90 5.41 -16.53
CA SER A 8 22.65 5.80 -17.15
C SER A 8 21.59 5.70 -16.07
N GLU A 9 21.16 6.83 -15.52
CA GLU A 9 19.93 6.88 -14.73
C GLU A 9 18.82 6.42 -15.67
N ASP A 10 18.39 5.16 -15.52
CA ASP A 10 17.18 4.70 -16.19
C ASP A 10 16.07 5.72 -15.87
N PRO A 11 15.33 6.22 -16.87
CA PRO A 11 14.31 7.24 -16.64
C PRO A 11 13.35 6.76 -15.55
N LYS A 12 12.94 7.66 -14.64
CA LYS A 12 11.92 7.35 -13.62
C LYS A 12 10.71 6.75 -14.35
N LYS A 13 10.23 5.57 -13.91
CA LYS A 13 9.10 4.91 -14.55
C LYS A 13 7.93 5.87 -14.56
N SER A 14 7.25 5.99 -15.70
CA SER A 14 6.02 6.75 -15.77
C SER A 14 4.98 6.09 -14.86
N TYR A 15 4.09 6.90 -14.29
CA TYR A 15 3.01 6.43 -13.43
C TYR A 15 2.19 5.30 -14.09
N HIS A 16 1.93 5.41 -15.39
CA HIS A 16 1.24 4.37 -16.17
C HIS A 16 2.00 3.05 -16.22
N GLU A 17 3.33 3.11 -16.36
CA GLU A 17 4.16 1.91 -16.37
C GLU A 17 4.13 1.21 -15.00
N ILE A 18 4.10 1.98 -13.90
CA ILE A 18 3.96 1.43 -12.54
C ILE A 18 2.58 0.78 -12.38
N LEU A 19 1.50 1.46 -12.78
CA LEU A 19 0.14 0.91 -12.70
C LEU A 19 -0.03 -0.36 -13.54
N ASP A 20 0.37 -0.35 -14.82
CA ASP A 20 0.20 -1.52 -15.69
C ASP A 20 1.06 -2.70 -15.24
N GLN A 21 2.28 -2.42 -14.74
CA GLN A 21 3.12 -3.44 -14.13
C GLN A 21 2.46 -4.05 -12.90
N GLN A 22 1.97 -3.22 -11.97
CA GLN A 22 1.26 -3.70 -10.78
C GLN A 22 0.03 -4.51 -11.15
N VAL A 23 -0.80 -4.04 -12.09
CA VAL A 23 -1.98 -4.79 -12.54
C VAL A 23 -1.58 -6.17 -13.07
N LYS A 24 -0.48 -6.28 -13.82
CA LYS A 24 0.00 -7.56 -14.35
C LYS A 24 0.51 -8.47 -13.23
N GLU A 25 1.35 -7.96 -12.34
CA GLU A 25 1.89 -8.71 -11.19
C GLU A 25 0.77 -9.24 -10.29
N GLU A 26 -0.26 -8.42 -10.04
CA GLU A 26 -1.40 -8.79 -9.21
C GLU A 26 -2.34 -9.79 -9.89
N VAL A 27 -2.46 -9.78 -11.23
CA VAL A 27 -3.16 -10.86 -11.96
C VAL A 27 -2.43 -12.18 -11.76
N ASP A 28 -1.10 -12.20 -11.84
CA ASP A 28 -0.33 -13.42 -11.60
C ASP A 28 -0.49 -13.90 -10.15
N GLN A 29 -0.55 -12.96 -9.20
CA GLN A 29 -0.76 -13.25 -7.79
C GLN A 29 -2.14 -13.84 -7.48
N LEU A 30 -3.20 -13.29 -8.09
CA LEU A 30 -4.57 -13.83 -7.99
C LEU A 30 -4.69 -15.25 -8.53
N ASN A 31 -3.88 -15.60 -9.53
CA ASN A 31 -3.84 -16.93 -10.16
C ASN A 31 -2.90 -17.91 -9.47
N ARG A 32 -2.18 -17.47 -8.43
CA ARG A 32 -1.17 -18.29 -7.75
C ARG A 32 -1.82 -19.55 -7.11
N PRO A 33 -1.11 -20.69 -7.09
CA PRO A 33 -1.64 -21.91 -6.48
C PRO A 33 -1.94 -21.74 -5.00
N THR A 34 -3.04 -22.34 -4.52
CA THR A 34 -3.49 -22.25 -3.11
C THR A 34 -2.38 -22.57 -2.11
N ARG A 35 -1.60 -23.63 -2.37
CA ARG A 35 -0.48 -24.02 -1.50
C ARG A 35 0.58 -22.92 -1.37
N GLY A 36 0.88 -22.22 -2.47
CA GLY A 36 1.83 -21.11 -2.46
C GLY A 36 1.33 -19.97 -1.58
N LEU A 37 0.06 -19.56 -1.77
CA LEU A 37 -0.57 -18.50 -1.00
C LEU A 37 -0.64 -18.82 0.50
N VAL A 38 -1.03 -20.05 0.86
CA VAL A 38 -1.14 -20.47 2.26
C VAL A 38 0.23 -20.49 2.95
N ILE A 39 1.25 -21.06 2.32
CA ILE A 39 2.60 -21.09 2.91
C ILE A 39 3.15 -19.67 3.06
N SER A 40 3.04 -18.85 2.01
CA SER A 40 3.55 -17.48 2.02
C SER A 40 2.81 -16.58 3.01
N GLY A 41 1.50 -16.76 3.15
CA GLY A 41 0.71 -16.05 4.16
C GLY A 41 0.99 -16.54 5.58
N PHE A 42 1.19 -17.84 5.77
CA PHE A 42 1.58 -18.37 7.07
C PHE A 42 2.95 -17.84 7.50
N SER A 43 3.93 -17.81 6.59
CA SER A 43 5.24 -17.19 6.82
C SER A 43 5.12 -15.72 7.19
N ALA A 44 4.32 -14.93 6.47
CA ALA A 44 4.11 -13.52 6.80
C ALA A 44 3.54 -13.32 8.22
N GLY A 45 2.62 -14.18 8.65
CA GLY A 45 2.06 -14.16 10.01
C GLY A 45 3.13 -14.43 11.09
N LEU A 46 4.05 -15.36 10.83
CA LEU A 46 5.19 -15.62 11.72
C LEU A 46 6.20 -14.46 11.72
N GLU A 47 6.53 -13.94 10.54
CA GLU A 47 7.51 -12.86 10.36
C GLU A 47 7.06 -11.56 11.02
N VAL A 48 5.78 -11.18 10.85
CA VAL A 48 5.26 -9.98 11.50
C VAL A 48 5.14 -10.14 13.02
N GLY A 49 5.12 -11.38 13.52
CA GLY A 49 5.21 -11.67 14.95
C GLY A 49 6.50 -11.17 15.61
N PHE A 50 7.60 -11.02 14.85
CA PHE A 50 8.83 -10.42 15.37
C PHE A 50 8.66 -8.96 15.78
N SER A 51 7.66 -8.25 15.24
CA SER A 51 7.30 -6.92 15.75
C SER A 51 6.88 -7.00 17.22
N LEU A 52 5.97 -7.92 17.58
CA LEU A 52 5.54 -8.08 18.98
C LEU A 52 6.68 -8.54 19.88
N LEU A 53 7.52 -9.48 19.44
CA LEU A 53 8.69 -9.91 20.22
C LEU A 53 9.55 -8.70 20.62
N LEU A 54 9.93 -7.87 19.64
CA LEU A 54 10.81 -6.74 19.89
C LEU A 54 10.11 -5.60 20.65
N MET A 55 8.82 -5.37 20.40
CA MET A 55 8.03 -4.43 21.19
C MET A 55 7.95 -4.84 22.65
N ALA A 56 7.66 -6.12 22.94
CA ALA A 56 7.53 -6.63 24.30
C ALA A 56 8.87 -6.62 25.05
N VAL A 57 9.96 -7.01 24.38
CA VAL A 57 11.32 -6.91 24.94
C VAL A 57 11.67 -5.44 25.20
N MET A 58 11.46 -4.55 24.23
CA MET A 58 11.75 -3.13 24.39
C MET A 58 10.96 -2.54 25.55
N TYR A 59 9.64 -2.73 25.59
CA TYR A 59 8.77 -2.26 26.67
C TYR A 59 9.28 -2.76 28.03
N THR A 60 9.58 -4.05 28.16
CA THR A 60 10.10 -4.63 29.41
C THR A 60 11.43 -3.98 29.84
N LEU A 61 12.32 -3.67 28.91
CA LEU A 61 13.62 -3.06 29.21
C LEU A 61 13.54 -1.59 29.65
N VAL A 62 12.58 -0.84 29.10
CA VAL A 62 12.56 0.64 29.21
C VAL A 62 11.43 1.15 30.12
N ASN A 63 10.40 0.34 30.35
CA ASN A 63 9.28 0.70 31.20
C ASN A 63 9.75 0.90 32.66
N GLY A 64 9.27 1.96 33.30
CA GLY A 64 9.73 2.36 34.65
C GLY A 64 11.15 2.96 34.70
N VAL A 65 11.91 2.93 33.60
CA VAL A 65 13.25 3.55 33.48
C VAL A 65 13.15 4.92 32.81
N PHE A 66 12.40 5.00 31.71
CA PHE A 66 12.17 6.24 30.97
C PHE A 66 10.75 6.77 31.15
N ALA A 67 10.55 8.05 30.80
CA ALA A 67 9.22 8.65 30.75
C ALA A 67 8.37 7.98 29.65
N GLU A 68 7.07 7.84 29.90
CA GLU A 68 6.11 7.15 29.01
C GLU A 68 6.21 7.59 27.54
N PRO A 69 6.28 8.90 27.18
CA PRO A 69 6.41 9.29 25.76
C PRO A 69 7.68 8.76 25.08
N ILE A 70 8.76 8.56 25.84
CA ILE A 70 10.01 7.99 25.31
C ILE A 70 9.84 6.48 25.11
N VAL A 71 9.17 5.80 26.05
CA VAL A 71 8.83 4.37 25.92
C VAL A 71 8.01 4.14 24.66
N ASP A 72 6.96 4.93 24.43
CA ASP A 72 6.09 4.80 23.25
C ASP A 72 6.86 4.96 21.94
N ILE A 73 7.76 5.95 21.85
CA ILE A 73 8.60 6.15 20.67
C ILE A 73 9.53 4.94 20.45
N LEU A 74 10.18 4.43 21.50
CA LEU A 74 11.09 3.29 21.38
C LEU A 74 10.37 2.01 20.98
N VAL A 75 9.19 1.75 21.56
CA VAL A 75 8.34 0.59 21.23
C VAL A 75 7.79 0.70 19.82
N ALA A 76 7.29 1.87 19.41
CA ALA A 76 6.79 2.11 18.05
C ALA A 76 7.86 1.87 16.97
N ASN A 77 9.13 2.14 17.26
CA ASN A 77 10.22 1.81 16.33
C ASN A 77 10.37 0.30 16.11
N MET A 78 10.13 -0.51 17.16
CA MET A 78 10.22 -1.97 17.06
C MET A 78 9.06 -2.58 16.27
N TYR A 79 7.91 -1.89 16.22
CA TYR A 79 6.75 -2.28 15.41
C TYR A 79 7.11 -2.52 13.94
N SER A 80 8.11 -1.79 13.42
CA SER A 80 8.52 -1.87 12.00
C SER A 80 9.25 -3.14 11.60
N ILE A 81 9.91 -3.82 12.54
CA ILE A 81 10.89 -4.85 12.18
C ILE A 81 10.24 -6.06 11.51
N GLY A 82 9.09 -6.50 12.00
CA GLY A 82 8.35 -7.61 11.38
C GLY A 82 7.89 -7.27 9.95
N PHE A 83 7.49 -6.02 9.68
CA PHE A 83 7.15 -5.59 8.32
C PHE A 83 8.36 -5.56 7.40
N ILE A 84 9.54 -5.16 7.89
CA ILE A 84 10.78 -5.22 7.09
C ILE A 84 11.05 -6.67 6.67
N PHE A 85 10.87 -7.64 7.56
CA PHE A 85 11.03 -9.06 7.24
C PHE A 85 10.02 -9.53 6.19
N VAL A 86 8.74 -9.18 6.35
CA VAL A 86 7.69 -9.54 5.39
C VAL A 86 7.97 -8.97 4.00
N ILE A 87 8.26 -7.68 3.91
CA ILE A 87 8.43 -6.98 2.63
C ILE A 87 9.70 -7.42 1.92
N LEU A 88 10.83 -7.52 2.62
CA LEU A 88 12.08 -7.98 2.01
C LEU A 88 12.08 -9.49 1.73
N GLY A 89 11.41 -10.27 2.59
CA GLY A 89 11.21 -11.71 2.45
C GLY A 89 10.21 -12.07 1.36
N ARG A 90 9.42 -11.11 0.87
CA ARG A 90 8.34 -11.29 -0.11
C ARG A 90 7.30 -12.31 0.35
N SER A 91 7.00 -12.28 1.65
CA SER A 91 5.89 -13.03 2.22
C SER A 91 4.59 -12.25 2.05
N GLU A 92 3.46 -12.94 2.10
CA GLU A 92 2.18 -12.34 1.66
C GLU A 92 1.37 -11.84 2.86
N LEU A 93 1.25 -10.52 2.98
CA LEU A 93 0.47 -9.90 4.04
C LEU A 93 -0.89 -9.44 3.53
N PHE A 94 -1.95 -9.81 4.22
CA PHE A 94 -3.33 -9.51 3.82
C PHE A 94 -3.56 -8.00 3.58
N THR A 95 -3.04 -7.13 4.44
CA THR A 95 -3.27 -5.67 4.38
C THR A 95 -2.56 -4.98 3.22
N GLU A 96 -1.57 -5.62 2.60
CA GLU A 96 -1.02 -5.16 1.32
C GLU A 96 -2.00 -5.48 0.17
N HIS A 97 -2.58 -6.69 0.20
CA HIS A 97 -3.55 -7.17 -0.78
C HIS A 97 -4.92 -6.49 -0.70
N THR A 98 -5.23 -5.77 0.38
CA THR A 98 -6.42 -4.89 0.41
C THR A 98 -6.29 -3.70 -0.53
N THR A 99 -5.09 -3.44 -1.05
CA THR A 99 -4.79 -2.36 -2.00
C THR A 99 -4.42 -2.92 -3.36
N LEU A 100 -3.32 -3.68 -3.45
CA LEU A 100 -2.73 -4.06 -4.75
C LEU A 100 -3.63 -5.02 -5.52
N ALA A 101 -4.08 -6.11 -4.90
CA ALA A 101 -4.92 -7.12 -5.54
C ALA A 101 -6.30 -6.61 -5.98
N VAL A 102 -6.70 -5.42 -5.54
CA VAL A 102 -7.94 -4.74 -5.97
C VAL A 102 -7.77 -4.12 -7.37
N LEU A 103 -6.54 -3.74 -7.77
CA LEU A 103 -6.26 -3.09 -9.06
C LEU A 103 -6.75 -3.91 -10.27
N PRO A 104 -6.45 -5.23 -10.39
CA PRO A 104 -6.97 -6.03 -11.51
C PRO A 104 -8.49 -6.08 -11.58
N VAL A 105 -9.18 -6.11 -10.43
CA VAL A 105 -10.64 -6.14 -10.38
C VAL A 105 -11.22 -4.81 -10.84
N LEU A 106 -10.70 -3.68 -10.34
CA LEU A 106 -11.11 -2.36 -10.78
C LEU A 106 -10.85 -2.13 -12.27
N ASN A 107 -9.82 -2.76 -12.83
CA ASN A 107 -9.48 -2.70 -14.27
C ASN A 107 -10.21 -3.76 -15.12
N GLY A 108 -11.13 -4.54 -14.55
CA GLY A 108 -11.86 -5.58 -15.28
C GLY A 108 -11.00 -6.73 -15.79
N ARG A 109 -9.76 -6.87 -15.28
CA ARG A 109 -8.81 -7.94 -15.65
C ARG A 109 -8.93 -9.18 -14.77
N ALA A 110 -9.65 -9.11 -13.64
CA ALA A 110 -9.93 -10.26 -12.78
C ALA A 110 -11.33 -10.17 -12.15
N PRO A 111 -11.99 -11.30 -11.86
CA PRO A 111 -13.27 -11.31 -11.17
C PRO A 111 -13.10 -11.11 -9.66
N LEU A 112 -14.12 -10.55 -9.01
CA LEU A 112 -14.16 -10.36 -7.55
C LEU A 112 -13.98 -11.67 -6.76
N THR A 113 -14.38 -12.81 -7.34
CA THR A 113 -14.21 -14.14 -6.73
C THR A 113 -12.74 -14.53 -6.54
N SER A 114 -11.86 -14.15 -7.47
CA SER A 114 -10.42 -14.43 -7.35
C SER A 114 -9.80 -13.60 -6.24
N LEU A 115 -10.24 -12.34 -6.10
CA LEU A 115 -9.82 -11.46 -5.01
C LEU A 115 -10.29 -11.98 -3.66
N ALA A 116 -11.56 -12.36 -3.54
CA ALA A 116 -12.11 -12.96 -2.32
C ALA A 116 -11.37 -14.25 -1.92
N ARG A 117 -11.04 -15.11 -2.89
CA ARG A 117 -10.21 -16.31 -2.65
C ARG A 117 -8.84 -15.93 -2.10
N LEU A 118 -8.15 -14.98 -2.73
CA LEU A 118 -6.83 -14.51 -2.30
C LEU A 118 -6.89 -14.00 -0.85
N TRP A 119 -7.83 -13.08 -0.58
CA TRP A 119 -8.03 -12.49 0.75
C TRP A 119 -8.29 -13.55 1.81
N VAL A 120 -9.22 -14.47 1.61
CA VAL A 120 -9.55 -15.50 2.59
C VAL A 120 -8.34 -16.40 2.89
N LEU A 121 -7.62 -16.84 1.86
CA LEU A 121 -6.45 -17.72 2.04
C LEU A 121 -5.32 -17.01 2.78
N ILE A 122 -4.96 -15.79 2.38
CA ILE A 122 -3.86 -15.05 3.01
C ILE A 122 -4.25 -14.62 4.41
N PHE A 123 -5.44 -14.04 4.60
CA PHE A 123 -5.92 -13.56 5.91
C PHE A 123 -5.94 -14.69 6.95
N SER A 124 -6.55 -15.83 6.61
CA SER A 124 -6.59 -16.98 7.51
C SER A 124 -5.20 -17.52 7.81
N SER A 125 -4.32 -17.59 6.81
CA SER A 125 -2.94 -18.07 6.99
C SER A 125 -2.11 -17.11 7.85
N ASN A 126 -2.24 -15.79 7.65
CA ASN A 126 -1.60 -14.76 8.47
C ASN A 126 -2.05 -14.88 9.94
N ILE A 127 -3.36 -15.01 10.19
CA ILE A 127 -3.90 -15.17 11.55
C ILE A 127 -3.34 -16.44 12.20
N ILE A 128 -3.33 -17.57 11.49
CA ILE A 128 -2.83 -18.84 12.03
C ILE A 128 -1.33 -18.74 12.35
N GLY A 129 -0.53 -18.16 11.45
CA GLY A 129 0.90 -17.94 11.67
C GLY A 129 1.15 -17.01 12.86
N GLY A 130 0.44 -15.88 12.91
CA GLY A 130 0.55 -14.91 14.00
C GLY A 130 0.11 -15.47 15.35
N ALA A 131 -0.98 -16.23 15.40
CA ALA A 131 -1.45 -16.91 16.61
C ALA A 131 -0.44 -17.95 17.11
N LEU A 132 0.16 -18.72 16.21
CA LEU A 132 1.23 -19.66 16.57
C LEU A 132 2.46 -18.94 17.12
N PHE A 133 2.85 -17.82 16.51
CA PHE A 133 3.94 -16.99 17.01
C PHE A 133 3.64 -16.44 18.40
N ALA A 134 2.44 -15.87 18.61
CA ALA A 134 2.00 -15.37 19.90
C ALA A 134 2.02 -16.45 20.97
N LEU A 135 1.50 -17.65 20.66
CA LEU A 135 1.52 -18.79 21.58
C LEU A 135 2.94 -19.17 21.96
N MET A 136 3.86 -19.26 20.99
CA MET A 136 5.28 -19.53 21.26
C MET A 136 5.90 -18.44 22.14
N LEU A 137 5.67 -17.17 21.80
CA LEU A 137 6.25 -16.02 22.48
C LEU A 137 5.84 -15.94 23.95
N VAL A 138 4.56 -16.20 24.26
CA VAL A 138 4.04 -16.21 25.63
C VAL A 138 4.70 -17.28 26.50
N GLN A 139 5.17 -18.38 25.91
CA GLN A 139 5.91 -19.41 26.64
C GLN A 139 7.38 -19.05 26.81
N ILE A 140 8.05 -18.65 25.71
CA ILE A 140 9.51 -18.46 25.72
C ILE A 140 9.95 -17.12 26.30
N GLY A 141 9.18 -16.05 26.12
CA GLY A 141 9.54 -14.70 26.56
C GLY A 141 9.78 -14.62 28.07
N PRO A 142 8.80 -15.01 28.89
CA PRO A 142 8.97 -15.08 30.34
C PRO A 142 10.00 -16.13 30.78
N ALA A 143 10.05 -17.30 30.12
CA ALA A 143 11.00 -18.36 30.47
C ALA A 143 12.47 -17.97 30.23
N LEU A 144 12.72 -17.05 29.30
CA LEU A 144 14.04 -16.46 29.04
C LEU A 144 14.33 -15.20 29.86
N ASP A 145 13.39 -14.75 30.69
CA ASP A 145 13.49 -13.51 31.48
C ASP A 145 13.72 -12.25 30.61
N ILE A 146 13.16 -12.25 29.39
CA ILE A 146 13.26 -11.12 28.44
C ILE A 146 11.97 -10.33 28.31
N ILE A 147 10.83 -10.90 28.75
CA ILE A 147 9.51 -10.29 28.69
C ILE A 147 8.78 -10.57 30.01
N GLU A 148 8.36 -9.51 30.69
CA GLU A 148 7.42 -9.64 31.80
C GLU A 148 6.02 -10.01 31.27
N PRO A 149 5.31 -10.99 31.87
CA PRO A 149 3.99 -11.39 31.39
C PRO A 149 3.00 -10.21 31.27
N ALA A 150 3.03 -9.27 32.22
CA ALA A 150 2.16 -8.09 32.21
C ALA A 150 2.32 -7.21 30.96
N THR A 151 3.48 -7.24 30.31
CA THR A 151 3.75 -6.49 29.07
C THR A 151 2.80 -6.87 27.94
N PHE A 152 2.36 -8.13 27.85
CA PHE A 152 1.40 -8.54 26.81
C PHE A 152 0.05 -7.82 26.98
N GLY A 153 -0.42 -7.69 28.23
CA GLY A 153 -1.63 -6.93 28.54
C GLY A 153 -1.46 -5.43 28.28
N ALA A 154 -0.32 -4.86 28.66
CA ALA A 154 -0.01 -3.44 28.45
C ALA A 154 -0.02 -3.05 26.96
N ILE A 155 0.47 -3.92 26.08
CA ILE A 155 0.46 -3.70 24.62
C ILE A 155 -0.94 -3.90 24.03
N ALA A 156 -1.68 -4.92 24.48
CA ALA A 156 -2.96 -5.28 23.88
C ALA A 156 -4.15 -4.44 24.36
N GLN A 157 -4.15 -3.99 25.61
CA GLN A 157 -5.28 -3.28 26.22
C GLN A 157 -5.68 -2.02 25.42
N PRO A 158 -4.73 -1.17 24.97
CA PRO A 158 -5.06 0.01 24.15
C PRO A 158 -5.70 -0.34 22.79
N LEU A 159 -5.58 -1.57 22.30
CA LEU A 159 -6.19 -1.97 21.02
C LEU A 159 -7.64 -2.42 21.15
N VAL A 160 -8.06 -2.81 22.36
CA VAL A 160 -9.39 -3.37 22.61
C VAL A 160 -10.30 -2.43 23.41
N ASP A 161 -9.74 -1.50 24.18
CA ASP A 161 -10.48 -0.57 25.04
C ASP A 161 -11.03 0.66 24.29
N HIS A 162 -11.70 0.40 23.17
CA HIS A 162 -12.21 1.44 22.28
C HIS A 162 -13.60 1.12 21.73
N ALA A 163 -14.38 2.18 21.49
CA ALA A 163 -15.64 2.05 20.78
C ALA A 163 -15.40 1.58 19.33
N TRP A 164 -16.35 0.82 18.79
CA TRP A 164 -16.20 0.16 17.49
C TRP A 164 -15.82 1.12 16.35
N TRP A 165 -16.36 2.34 16.38
CA TRP A 165 -16.11 3.34 15.36
C TRP A 165 -14.68 3.90 15.43
N VAL A 166 -14.05 3.92 16.61
CA VAL A 166 -12.64 4.31 16.77
C VAL A 166 -11.73 3.25 16.16
N ILE A 167 -12.00 1.98 16.47
CA ILE A 167 -11.28 0.83 15.88
C ILE A 167 -11.43 0.83 14.35
N LEU A 168 -12.65 1.06 13.87
CA LEU A 168 -12.93 1.10 12.44
C LEU A 168 -12.19 2.25 11.75
N MET A 169 -12.30 3.49 12.25
CA MET A 169 -11.71 4.67 11.62
C MET A 169 -10.18 4.66 11.67
N SER A 170 -9.60 4.24 12.79
CA SER A 170 -8.14 4.03 12.88
C SER A 170 -7.68 2.89 11.97
N GLY A 171 -8.49 1.84 11.82
CA GLY A 171 -8.27 0.77 10.85
C GLY A 171 -8.32 1.24 9.39
N ILE A 172 -9.19 2.20 9.06
CA ILE A 172 -9.20 2.84 7.73
C ILE A 172 -7.88 3.56 7.47
N LEU A 173 -7.38 4.31 8.45
CA LEU A 173 -6.09 4.99 8.32
C LEU A 173 -4.92 4.00 8.21
N ALA A 174 -4.91 2.93 9.01
CA ALA A 174 -3.90 1.87 8.89
C ALA A 174 -3.95 1.21 7.50
N GLY A 175 -5.13 0.86 6.99
CA GLY A 175 -5.31 0.28 5.66
C GLY A 175 -4.82 1.20 4.54
N TRP A 176 -5.12 2.50 4.65
CA TRP A 176 -4.60 3.52 3.74
C TRP A 176 -3.08 3.57 3.77
N MET A 177 -2.48 3.62 4.97
CA MET A 177 -1.03 3.67 5.13
C MET A 177 -0.34 2.42 4.57
N MET A 178 -0.95 1.24 4.72
CA MET A 178 -0.45 0.01 4.10
C MET A 178 -0.53 0.06 2.57
N GLY A 179 -1.59 0.61 2.01
CA GLY A 179 -1.65 0.86 0.56
C GLY A 179 -0.55 1.82 0.08
N LEU A 180 -0.33 2.91 0.83
CA LEU A 180 0.74 3.87 0.56
C LEU A 180 2.13 3.23 0.65
N LEU A 181 2.35 2.39 1.67
CA LEU A 181 3.58 1.63 1.84
C LEU A 181 3.87 0.80 0.60
N SER A 182 2.94 -0.06 0.19
CA SER A 182 3.12 -0.93 -0.98
C SER A 182 3.40 -0.13 -2.24
N TRP A 183 2.67 0.96 -2.47
CA TRP A 183 2.91 1.86 -3.61
C TRP A 183 4.33 2.45 -3.61
N LEU A 184 4.77 3.00 -2.47
CA LEU A 184 6.08 3.61 -2.33
C LEU A 184 7.22 2.59 -2.46
N VAL A 185 7.03 1.38 -1.92
CA VAL A 185 7.99 0.28 -2.05
C VAL A 185 8.12 -0.17 -3.50
N THR A 186 7.01 -0.32 -4.24
CA THR A 186 7.04 -0.64 -5.69
C THR A 186 7.74 0.45 -6.50
N ALA A 187 7.53 1.72 -6.15
CA ALA A 187 8.15 2.85 -6.83
C ALA A 187 9.66 3.01 -6.52
N SER A 188 10.12 2.41 -5.41
CA SER A 188 11.51 2.45 -4.96
C SER A 188 12.40 1.43 -5.69
N ARG A 189 13.65 1.80 -5.98
CA ARG A 189 14.58 1.00 -6.79
C ARG A 189 15.65 0.27 -5.98
N ASP A 190 15.95 0.72 -4.77
CA ASP A 190 17.01 0.16 -3.94
C ASP A 190 16.47 -0.32 -2.59
N THR A 191 17.14 -1.34 -2.03
CA THR A 191 16.72 -2.00 -0.80
C THR A 191 16.78 -1.07 0.41
N ILE A 192 17.71 -0.11 0.47
CA ILE A 192 17.84 0.81 1.60
C ILE A 192 16.63 1.74 1.65
N SER A 193 16.25 2.33 0.50
CA SER A 193 15.05 3.15 0.39
C SER A 193 13.79 2.36 0.75
N GLN A 194 13.67 1.10 0.33
CA GLN A 194 12.55 0.24 0.73
C GLN A 194 12.49 0.05 2.26
N ILE A 195 13.62 -0.27 2.90
CA ILE A 195 13.70 -0.41 4.36
C ILE A 195 13.27 0.88 5.06
N LEU A 196 13.76 2.04 4.61
CA LEU A 196 13.43 3.32 5.20
C LEU A 196 11.94 3.67 5.05
N ILE A 197 11.34 3.38 3.90
CA ILE A 197 9.90 3.58 3.67
C ILE A 197 9.08 2.68 4.59
N VAL A 198 9.42 1.38 4.65
CA VAL A 198 8.75 0.42 5.55
C VAL A 198 8.85 0.91 6.99
N TRP A 199 10.05 1.23 7.46
CA TRP A 199 10.29 1.72 8.81
C TRP A 199 9.50 2.99 9.12
N LEU A 200 9.54 3.99 8.24
CA LEU A 200 8.84 5.26 8.47
C LEU A 200 7.32 5.05 8.55
N VAL A 201 6.73 4.33 7.59
CA VAL A 201 5.28 4.15 7.53
C VAL A 201 4.79 3.31 8.70
N THR A 202 5.46 2.20 9.00
CA THR A 202 5.02 1.26 10.04
C THR A 202 5.34 1.77 11.45
N THR A 203 6.42 2.53 11.65
CA THR A 203 6.64 3.27 12.90
C THR A 203 5.53 4.30 13.12
N ALA A 204 5.09 5.02 12.08
CA ALA A 204 4.00 5.97 12.20
C ALA A 204 2.65 5.29 12.56
N ILE A 205 2.40 4.09 12.01
CA ILE A 205 1.25 3.24 12.41
C ILE A 205 1.33 2.89 13.90
N GLY A 206 2.47 2.36 14.34
CA GLY A 206 2.69 1.94 15.73
C GLY A 206 2.61 3.10 16.72
N LEU A 207 3.27 4.22 16.42
CA LEU A 207 3.29 5.42 17.26
C LEU A 207 1.90 6.06 17.41
N SER A 208 1.06 5.93 16.38
CA SER A 208 -0.29 6.48 16.37
C SER A 208 -1.35 5.49 16.88
N HIS A 209 -0.95 4.29 17.32
CA HIS A 209 -1.83 3.20 17.75
C HIS A 209 -2.94 2.88 16.72
N LEU A 210 -2.62 2.95 15.42
CA LEU A 210 -3.60 2.65 14.39
C LEU A 210 -3.88 1.15 14.33
N HIS A 211 -5.16 0.79 14.25
CA HIS A 211 -5.56 -0.61 14.38
C HIS A 211 -5.23 -1.38 13.09
N HIS A 212 -4.27 -2.29 13.19
CA HIS A 212 -3.85 -3.16 12.08
C HIS A 212 -4.29 -4.60 12.35
N SER A 213 -5.02 -5.22 11.42
CA SER A 213 -5.69 -6.50 11.65
C SER A 213 -4.74 -7.65 11.96
N ILE A 214 -3.62 -7.73 11.24
CA ILE A 214 -2.67 -8.85 11.39
C ILE A 214 -1.80 -8.65 12.63
N VAL A 215 -1.10 -7.53 12.79
CA VAL A 215 -0.24 -7.29 13.97
C VAL A 215 -1.05 -7.27 15.25
N GLY A 216 -2.17 -6.56 15.27
CA GLY A 216 -3.04 -6.53 16.43
C GLY A 216 -3.65 -7.89 16.76
N THR A 217 -3.81 -8.80 15.80
CA THR A 217 -4.15 -10.20 16.12
C THR A 217 -3.08 -10.85 16.99
N ILE A 218 -1.80 -10.63 16.70
CA ILE A 218 -0.69 -11.21 17.46
C ILE A 218 -0.61 -10.57 18.85
N GLU A 219 -0.73 -9.25 18.93
CA GLU A 219 -0.70 -8.47 20.18
C GLU A 219 -1.84 -8.90 21.12
N VAL A 220 -3.08 -8.90 20.60
CA VAL A 220 -4.27 -9.26 21.37
C VAL A 220 -4.28 -10.73 21.75
N LEU A 221 -3.95 -11.65 20.85
CA LEU A 221 -3.91 -13.08 21.18
C LEU A 221 -2.78 -13.41 22.17
N ALA A 222 -1.64 -12.72 22.12
CA ALA A 222 -0.60 -12.92 23.13
C ALA A 222 -1.11 -12.55 24.52
N ALA A 223 -1.85 -11.45 24.68
CA ALA A 223 -2.47 -11.09 25.95
C ALA A 223 -3.52 -12.12 26.41
N VAL A 224 -4.35 -12.62 25.48
CA VAL A 224 -5.33 -13.68 25.75
C VAL A 224 -4.63 -14.95 26.23
N PHE A 225 -3.59 -15.42 25.52
CA PHE A 225 -2.85 -16.63 25.87
C PHE A 225 -2.03 -16.48 27.16
N ALA A 226 -1.52 -15.28 27.45
CA ALA A 226 -0.82 -14.96 28.69
C ALA A 226 -1.76 -14.70 29.87
N ASN A 227 -3.07 -14.71 29.66
CA ASN A 227 -4.11 -14.39 30.63
C ASN A 227 -3.92 -12.99 31.27
N GLN A 228 -3.66 -11.98 30.44
CA GLN A 228 -3.33 -10.60 30.84
C GLN A 228 -4.47 -9.63 30.51
N GLY A 229 -5.65 -9.84 31.11
CA GLY A 229 -6.74 -8.86 31.10
C GLY A 229 -7.59 -8.78 29.82
N VAL A 230 -7.18 -9.45 28.73
CA VAL A 230 -7.90 -9.46 27.45
C VAL A 230 -8.51 -10.83 27.16
N THR A 231 -9.72 -10.87 26.60
CA THR A 231 -10.47 -12.10 26.33
C THR A 231 -10.58 -12.42 24.83
N PHE A 232 -10.99 -13.65 24.51
CA PHE A 232 -11.32 -14.02 23.12
C PHE A 232 -12.51 -13.21 22.55
N ALA A 233 -13.40 -12.71 23.41
CA ALA A 233 -14.50 -11.85 22.97
C ALA A 233 -13.98 -10.48 22.51
N ASP A 234 -13.04 -9.91 23.27
CA ASP A 234 -12.35 -8.65 22.91
C ASP A 234 -11.58 -8.83 21.61
N TYR A 235 -10.88 -9.95 21.45
CA TYR A 235 -10.22 -10.31 20.19
C TYR A 235 -11.19 -10.35 19.01
N GLY A 236 -12.32 -11.04 19.13
CA GLY A 236 -13.33 -11.11 18.08
C GLY A 236 -13.90 -9.74 17.72
N TYR A 237 -14.18 -8.91 18.71
CA TYR A 237 -14.65 -7.55 18.53
C TYR A 237 -13.61 -6.67 17.81
N PHE A 238 -12.36 -6.68 18.27
CA PHE A 238 -11.24 -6.00 17.63
C PHE A 238 -11.09 -6.44 16.16
N LEU A 239 -11.01 -7.75 15.92
CA LEU A 239 -10.69 -8.34 14.61
C LEU A 239 -11.71 -7.95 13.54
N VAL A 240 -13.00 -7.92 13.88
CA VAL A 240 -14.06 -7.54 12.94
C VAL A 240 -13.88 -6.09 12.48
N TRP A 241 -13.79 -5.15 13.42
CA TRP A 241 -13.75 -3.73 13.10
C TRP A 241 -12.45 -3.30 12.45
N THR A 242 -11.30 -3.82 12.92
CA THR A 242 -9.99 -3.53 12.34
C THR A 242 -9.87 -4.06 10.92
N THR A 243 -10.36 -5.29 10.65
CA THR A 243 -10.30 -5.89 9.31
C THR A 243 -11.17 -5.12 8.32
N LEU A 244 -12.39 -4.76 8.71
CA LEU A 244 -13.26 -3.91 7.89
C LEU A 244 -12.61 -2.57 7.60
N GLY A 245 -12.01 -1.94 8.61
CA GLY A 245 -11.28 -0.69 8.47
C GLY A 245 -10.14 -0.82 7.47
N ASN A 246 -9.26 -1.81 7.65
CA ASN A 246 -8.11 -2.00 6.77
C ASN A 246 -8.51 -2.24 5.31
N ILE A 247 -9.55 -3.04 5.06
CA ILE A 247 -10.11 -3.24 3.71
C ILE A 247 -10.57 -1.92 3.11
N ILE A 248 -11.40 -1.16 3.84
CA ILE A 248 -11.94 0.12 3.36
C ILE A 248 -10.79 1.09 3.06
N GLY A 249 -9.82 1.20 3.97
CA GLY A 249 -8.65 2.07 3.81
C GLY A 249 -7.82 1.77 2.56
N GLY A 250 -7.48 0.49 2.36
CA GLY A 250 -6.70 0.06 1.19
C GLY A 250 -7.44 0.27 -0.13
N VAL A 251 -8.73 -0.08 -0.17
CA VAL A 251 -9.59 0.12 -1.35
C VAL A 251 -9.76 1.61 -1.68
N VAL A 252 -9.97 2.46 -0.67
CA VAL A 252 -10.10 3.92 -0.86
C VAL A 252 -8.79 4.50 -1.40
N PHE A 253 -7.65 4.13 -0.82
CA PHE A 253 -6.35 4.60 -1.28
C PHE A 253 -6.12 4.25 -2.75
N VAL A 254 -6.33 2.99 -3.14
CA VAL A 254 -6.09 2.56 -4.52
C VAL A 254 -7.08 3.17 -5.51
N ALA A 255 -8.33 3.37 -5.10
CA ALA A 255 -9.33 4.05 -5.91
C ALA A 255 -8.91 5.51 -6.17
N LEU A 256 -8.46 6.23 -5.14
CA LEU A 256 -7.98 7.60 -5.28
C LEU A 256 -6.76 7.69 -6.19
N ILE A 257 -5.81 6.78 -6.05
CA ILE A 257 -4.68 6.69 -6.98
C ILE A 257 -5.18 6.51 -8.41
N LYS A 258 -5.98 5.47 -8.67
CA LYS A 258 -6.46 5.15 -10.01
C LYS A 258 -7.27 6.29 -10.64
N TYR A 259 -8.24 6.84 -9.93
CA TYR A 259 -9.19 7.82 -10.49
C TYR A 259 -8.67 9.26 -10.44
N GLY A 260 -7.84 9.61 -9.45
CA GLY A 260 -7.26 10.95 -9.34
C GLY A 260 -6.25 11.29 -10.45
N HIS A 261 -5.65 10.27 -11.06
CA HIS A 261 -4.71 10.46 -12.17
C HIS A 261 -5.36 10.27 -13.55
N ALA A 262 -6.42 9.44 -13.66
CA ALA A 262 -7.19 9.33 -14.89
C ALA A 262 -7.78 10.68 -15.34
N THR A 263 -8.13 11.56 -14.39
CA THR A 263 -8.57 12.93 -14.68
C THR A 263 -7.44 13.82 -15.21
N GLN A 264 -6.22 13.68 -14.67
CA GLN A 264 -5.05 14.44 -15.16
C GLN A 264 -4.67 14.05 -16.59
N GLN A 265 -4.76 12.76 -16.92
CA GLN A 265 -4.52 12.26 -18.27
C GLN A 265 -5.53 12.81 -19.29
N SER A 266 -6.82 12.80 -18.95
CA SER A 266 -7.84 13.38 -19.84
C SER A 266 -7.62 14.88 -20.08
N GLU A 267 -7.02 15.59 -19.13
CA GLU A 267 -6.65 17.00 -19.27
C GLU A 267 -5.37 17.21 -20.07
N GLU A 268 -4.36 16.35 -19.94
CA GLU A 268 -3.11 16.39 -20.73
C GLU A 268 -3.35 16.00 -22.19
N GLU A 269 -4.10 14.93 -22.45
CA GLU A 269 -4.49 14.52 -23.80
C GLU A 269 -5.38 15.58 -24.47
N ALA A 270 -6.28 16.22 -23.72
CA ALA A 270 -7.05 17.36 -24.22
C ALA A 270 -6.15 18.57 -24.55
N LYS A 271 -5.13 18.85 -23.72
CA LYS A 271 -4.17 19.95 -23.97
C LYS A 271 -3.26 19.67 -25.17
N GLU A 272 -2.74 18.46 -25.32
CA GLU A 272 -1.94 18.06 -26.48
C GLU A 272 -2.78 18.04 -27.77
N SER A 273 -4.01 17.53 -27.71
CA SER A 273 -4.98 17.59 -28.81
C SER A 273 -5.27 19.04 -29.23
N HIS A 274 -5.50 19.94 -28.28
CA HIS A 274 -5.73 21.36 -28.55
C HIS A 274 -4.49 22.06 -29.10
N SER A 275 -3.29 21.74 -28.60
CA SER A 275 -2.02 22.30 -29.09
C SER A 275 -1.71 21.85 -30.52
N ASN A 276 -1.88 20.56 -30.83
CA ASN A 276 -1.65 20.02 -32.17
C ASN A 276 -2.67 20.55 -33.19
N ASN A 277 -3.93 20.74 -32.78
CA ASN A 277 -4.93 21.39 -33.63
C ASN A 277 -4.62 22.88 -33.87
N ALA A 278 -4.11 23.60 -32.88
CA ALA A 278 -3.71 25.00 -33.04
C ALA A 278 -2.53 25.16 -34.01
N LEU A 279 -1.49 24.32 -33.88
CA LEU A 279 -0.32 24.30 -34.77
C LEU A 279 -0.71 23.99 -36.23
N ASN A 280 -1.55 22.97 -36.44
CA ASN A 280 -2.05 22.64 -37.78
C ASN A 280 -2.88 23.78 -38.41
N THR A 281 -3.63 24.53 -37.58
CA THR A 281 -4.45 25.65 -38.06
C THR A 281 -3.61 26.86 -38.48
N GLU A 282 -2.51 27.13 -37.77
CA GLU A 282 -1.54 28.18 -38.15
C GLU A 282 -0.77 27.83 -39.43
N GLU A 283 -0.33 26.58 -39.60
CA GLU A 283 0.32 26.12 -40.84
C GLU A 283 -0.63 26.22 -42.05
N LEU A 284 -1.91 25.87 -41.88
CA LEU A 284 -2.93 26.03 -42.92
C LEU A 284 -3.23 27.50 -43.28
N HIS A 285 -3.04 28.44 -42.35
CA HIS A 285 -3.16 29.88 -42.63
C HIS A 285 -1.93 30.46 -43.32
N GLN A 286 -0.73 29.94 -43.03
CA GLN A 286 0.51 30.36 -43.71
C GLN A 286 0.67 29.76 -45.12
N ALA A 287 0.04 28.61 -45.40
CA ALA A 287 0.14 27.91 -46.68
C ALA A 287 -0.83 28.41 -47.79
N LYS A 288 -1.62 29.47 -47.57
CA LYS A 288 -2.52 29.99 -48.62
C LYS A 288 -1.69 30.58 -49.78
N PRO A 289 -1.84 30.09 -51.02
CA PRO A 289 -1.07 30.60 -52.15
C PRO A 289 -1.51 32.02 -52.50
N HIS A 290 -0.52 32.89 -52.74
CA HIS A 290 -0.70 34.22 -53.32
C HIS A 290 -1.39 34.05 -54.69
N VAL A 291 -2.67 34.43 -54.77
CA VAL A 291 -3.43 34.42 -56.02
C VAL A 291 -2.89 35.54 -56.92
N THR A 292 -1.99 35.19 -57.83
CA THR A 292 -1.52 36.08 -58.89
C THR A 292 -2.67 36.33 -59.86
N LYS A 293 -3.18 37.57 -59.90
CA LYS A 293 -4.22 38.00 -60.83
C LYS A 293 -3.69 37.92 -62.27
N THR A 294 -4.32 37.11 -63.13
CA THR A 294 -4.08 37.07 -64.57
C THR A 294 -4.76 38.27 -65.27
N PRO A 295 -4.17 38.87 -66.33
CA PRO A 295 -4.75 40.02 -67.01
C PRO A 295 -5.89 39.60 -67.94
N GLN A 296 -7.03 40.30 -67.85
CA GLN A 296 -8.13 40.16 -68.82
C GLN A 296 -7.76 40.83 -70.15
N THR A 297 -7.73 40.05 -71.22
CA THR A 297 -7.68 40.55 -72.61
C THR A 297 -9.08 40.93 -73.07
N SER A 298 -9.27 42.21 -73.42
CA SER A 298 -10.51 42.75 -73.98
C SER A 298 -10.61 42.42 -75.48
N THR A 299 -11.63 41.66 -75.86
CA THR A 299 -12.04 41.49 -77.26
C THR A 299 -13.17 42.47 -77.58
N HIS A 300 -12.83 43.57 -78.27
CA HIS A 300 -13.81 44.44 -78.88
C HIS A 300 -14.39 43.78 -80.13
N THR A 301 -15.67 43.43 -80.10
CA THR A 301 -16.45 43.10 -81.29
C THR A 301 -17.26 44.32 -81.73
N HIS A 302 -16.98 44.76 -82.95
CA HIS A 302 -17.68 45.79 -83.69
C HIS A 302 -19.00 45.23 -84.25
N THR A 303 -20.10 45.97 -84.15
CA THR A 303 -21.18 45.94 -85.16
C THR A 303 -22.06 47.20 -85.07
N PRO A 304 -22.69 47.67 -86.17
CA PRO A 304 -23.02 49.08 -86.36
C PRO A 304 -24.53 49.40 -86.53
N LYS A 305 -24.85 50.71 -86.49
CA LYS A 305 -26.08 51.42 -86.95
C LYS A 305 -27.34 51.20 -86.08
N LYS A 306 -28.19 52.18 -85.78
CA LYS A 306 -28.60 53.43 -86.45
C LYS A 306 -28.74 54.58 -85.46
#